data_AF-A0A370F938-F1
#
_entry.id   AF-A0A370F938-F1
#
_cell.length_a   1.000
_cell.length_b   1.000
_cell.length_c   1.000
_cell.angle_alpha   90.00
_cell.angle_beta   90.00
_cell.angle_gamma   90.00
#
_symmetry.space_group_name_H-M   'P 1'
#
loop_
_entity.id
_entity.type
_entity.pdbx_description
1 polymer ?
#
loop_
_entity_poly.entity_id
_entity_poly.type
_entity_poly.pdbx_seq_one_letter_code
_entity_poly.pdbx_strand_id
1 'polypeptide(L)' 'MTREAPARDAPGVLDHLHRKLDHLLGDSTLPQPRADGFRSGIASAKLFVLDERAQHSGFPFPPTHEKK' A
#
# COMPACT_ATOMS: atom_id res chain seq x y z
N MET A 1 -6.82 -15.58 -15.98
CA MET A 1 -7.21 -15.36 -14.57
C MET A 1 -7.88 -14.01 -14.50
N THR A 2 -9.19 -13.98 -14.29
CA THR A 2 -10.00 -12.76 -14.21
C THR A 2 -9.67 -12.07 -12.89
N ARG A 3 -9.10 -10.86 -12.93
CA ARG A 3 -8.94 -10.00 -11.75
C ARG A 3 -10.36 -9.57 -11.35
N GLU A 4 -10.85 -10.09 -10.22
CA GLU A 4 -12.14 -9.68 -9.64
C GLU A 4 -12.15 -8.15 -9.54
N ALA A 5 -13.21 -7.53 -10.08
CA ALA A 5 -13.34 -6.08 -10.05
C ALA A 5 -13.37 -5.62 -8.58
N PRO A 6 -12.59 -4.60 -8.23
CA PRO A 6 -12.48 -4.15 -6.85
C PRO A 6 -13.85 -3.70 -6.33
N ALA A 7 -14.20 -4.16 -5.13
CA ALA A 7 -15.41 -3.75 -4.44
C ALA A 7 -15.46 -2.21 -4.34
N ARG A 8 -16.65 -1.62 -4.58
CA ARG A 8 -16.90 -0.16 -4.55
C ARG A 8 -16.49 0.52 -3.23
N ASP A 9 -16.26 -0.23 -2.16
CA ASP A 9 -15.83 0.24 -0.83
C ASP A 9 -14.30 0.24 -0.61
N ALA A 10 -13.51 -0.12 -1.62
CA ALA A 10 -12.05 -0.15 -1.56
C ALA A 10 -11.37 1.15 -1.04
N PRO A 11 -11.86 2.38 -1.34
CA PRO A 11 -11.16 3.60 -0.93
C PRO A 11 -11.06 3.73 0.60
N GLY A 12 -12.14 3.44 1.33
CA GLY A 12 -12.18 3.59 2.78
C GLY A 12 -11.31 2.56 3.51
N VAL A 13 -11.23 1.34 2.96
CA VAL A 13 -10.42 0.26 3.55
C VAL A 13 -8.92 0.52 3.35
N LEU A 14 -8.50 0.94 2.17
CA LEU A 14 -7.10 1.25 1.88
C LEU A 14 -6.62 2.49 2.65
N ASP A 15 -7.48 3.49 2.80
CA ASP A 15 -7.20 4.67 3.64
C ASP A 15 -7.03 4.29 5.11
N HIS A 16 -7.92 3.44 5.64
CA HIS A 16 -7.82 2.93 7.00
C HIS A 16 -6.53 2.13 7.22
N LEU A 17 -6.19 1.25 6.27
CA LEU A 17 -4.99 0.43 6.33
C LEU A 17 -3.73 1.29 6.29
N HIS A 18 -3.69 2.32 5.42
CA HIS A 18 -2.57 3.25 5.36
C HIS A 18 -2.34 3.97 6.70
N ARG A 19 -3.41 4.48 7.33
CA ARG A 19 -3.32 5.14 8.65
C ARG A 19 -2.81 4.20 9.74
N LYS A 20 -3.27 2.94 9.74
CA LYS A 20 -2.83 1.93 10.71
C LYS A 20 -1.34 1.62 10.55
N LEU A 21 -0.86 1.46 9.32
CA LEU A 21 0.57 1.22 9.05
C LEU A 21 1.44 2.41 9.43
N ASP A 22 0.94 3.64 9.24
CA ASP A 22 1.64 4.86 9.63
C ASP A 22 1.82 4.97 11.15
N HIS A 23 0.75 4.66 11.90
CA HIS A 23 0.80 4.62 13.36
C HIS A 23 1.79 3.57 13.90
N LEU A 24 1.86 2.39 13.27
CA LEU A 24 2.82 1.34 13.64
C LEU A 24 4.29 1.75 13.41
N LEU A 25 4.57 2.65 12.45
CA LEU A 25 5.92 3.20 12.26
C LEU A 25 6.23 4.33 13.25
N GLY A 26 5.24 5.16 13.62
CA GLY A 26 5.42 6.28 14.54
C GLY A 26 5.69 5.86 15.99
N ASP A 27 5.02 4.79 16.46
CA ASP A 27 5.06 4.38 17.88
C ASP A 27 6.06 3.25 18.19
N SER A 28 6.80 2.75 17.20
CA SER A 28 7.66 1.57 17.39
C SER A 28 9.03 1.91 17.98
N THR A 29 9.08 2.06 19.31
CA THR A 29 10.30 1.81 20.11
C THR A 29 10.50 0.31 20.28
N LEU A 30 10.80 -0.38 19.18
CA LEU A 30 11.10 -1.81 19.22
C LEU A 30 12.57 -2.06 19.59
N PRO A 31 12.86 -3.05 20.45
CA PRO A 31 14.24 -3.48 20.70
C PRO A 31 14.91 -3.96 19.40
N GLN A 32 16.12 -3.49 19.11
CA GLN A 32 16.95 -4.07 18.04
C GLN A 32 17.30 -5.52 18.42
N PRO A 33 17.42 -6.47 17.46
CA PRO A 33 17.51 -6.33 15.99
C PRO A 33 16.18 -6.55 15.23
N ARG A 34 15.06 -6.82 15.92
CA ARG A 34 13.76 -7.10 15.27
C ARG A 34 13.10 -5.85 14.67
N ALA A 35 13.56 -4.67 15.10
CA ALA A 35 13.04 -3.38 14.64
C ALA A 35 13.23 -3.16 13.13
N ASP A 36 14.36 -3.59 12.56
CA ASP A 36 14.66 -3.32 11.14
C ASP A 36 13.79 -4.16 10.21
N GLY A 37 13.64 -5.45 10.50
CA GLY A 37 12.74 -6.34 9.75
C GLY A 37 11.28 -5.92 9.88
N PHE A 38 10.86 -5.49 11.08
CA PHE A 38 9.52 -4.95 11.29
C PHE A 38 9.29 -3.67 10.46
N ARG A 39 10.19 -2.69 10.56
CA ARG A 39 10.09 -1.42 9.80
C ARG A 39 10.08 -1.66 8.29
N SER A 40 10.93 -2.57 7.81
CA SER A 40 10.97 -2.97 6.40
C SER A 40 9.66 -3.61 5.94
N GLY A 41 9.08 -4.51 6.75
CA GLY A 41 7.78 -5.11 6.48
C GLY A 41 6.65 -4.08 6.42
N ILE A 42 6.59 -3.15 7.38
CA ILE A 42 5.57 -2.09 7.39
C ILE A 42 5.76 -1.14 6.19
N ALA A 43 7.00 -0.76 5.85
CA ALA A 43 7.28 0.06 4.67
C ALA A 43 6.82 -0.63 3.38
N SER A 44 7.08 -1.92 3.24
CA SER A 44 6.65 -2.72 2.08
C SER A 44 5.12 -2.77 1.95
N ALA A 45 4.42 -2.97 3.08
CA ALA A 45 2.95 -2.93 3.10
C ALA A 45 2.39 -1.54 2.72
N LYS A 46 3.05 -0.44 3.13
CA LYS A 46 2.64 0.92 2.73
C LYS A 46 2.77 1.13 1.23
N LEU A 47 3.86 0.67 0.61
CA LEU A 47 4.03 0.77 -0.84
C LEU A 47 2.92 0.04 -1.59
N PHE A 48 2.58 -1.18 -1.16
CA PHE A 48 1.47 -1.94 -1.74
C PHE A 48 0.13 -1.19 -1.63
N VAL A 49 -0.18 -0.64 -0.46
CA VAL A 49 -1.44 0.12 -0.26
C VAL A 49 -1.48 1.37 -1.12
N LEU A 50 -0.36 2.08 -1.27
CA LEU A 50 -0.27 3.25 -2.13
C LEU A 50 -0.43 2.89 -3.61
N ASP A 51 0.17 1.79 -4.05
CA ASP A 51 0.03 1.28 -5.41
C ASP A 51 -1.43 0.91 -5.73
N GLU A 52 -2.08 0.13 -4.86
CA GLU A 52 -3.50 -0.21 -5.04
C GLU A 52 -4.41 1.03 -4.99
N ARG A 53 -4.15 2.00 -4.10
CA ARG A 53 -4.88 3.29 -4.09
C ARG A 53 -4.72 4.02 -5.42
N ALA A 54 -3.52 4.03 -5.98
CA ALA A 54 -3.26 4.68 -7.26
C ALA A 54 -4.06 4.00 -8.39
N GLN A 55 -4.09 2.66 -8.41
CA GLN A 55 -4.89 1.87 -9.36
C GLN A 55 -6.41 2.10 -9.21
N HIS A 56 -6.90 2.42 -8.00
CA HIS A 56 -8.32 2.68 -7.73
C HIS A 56 -8.74 4.16 -7.78
N SER A 57 -7.78 5.08 -7.81
CA SER A 57 -8.05 6.53 -7.77
C SER A 57 -8.61 7.11 -9.07
N GLY A 58 -8.71 6.30 -10.13
CA GLY A 58 -9.15 6.76 -11.45
C GLY A 58 -8.12 7.65 -12.16
N PHE A 59 -6.91 7.83 -11.61
CA PHE A 59 -5.80 8.44 -12.32
C PHE A 59 -5.35 7.48 -13.43
N PRO A 60 -5.46 7.86 -14.71
CA PRO A 60 -4.88 7.07 -15.78
C PRO A 60 -3.36 7.17 -15.63
N PHE A 61 -2.72 6.12 -15.13
CA PHE A 61 -1.31 5.92 -15.47
C PHE A 61 -1.27 5.86 -17.00
N PRO A 62 -0.45 6.70 -17.67
CA PRO A 62 -0.33 6.61 -19.11
C PRO A 62 0.04 5.16 -19.43
N PRO A 63 -0.66 4.50 -20.37
CA PRO A 63 -0.33 3.14 -20.73
C PRO A 63 1.14 3.13 -21.12
N THR A 64 1.92 2.32 -20.42
CA THR A 64 3.33 2.08 -20.72
C THR A 64 3.44 1.84 -22.22
N HIS A 65 4.13 2.76 -22.91
CA HIS A 65 4.40 2.65 -24.33
C HIS A 65 4.89 1.24 -24.66
N GLU A 66 4.07 0.45 -25.34
CA GLU A 66 4.54 -0.66 -26.15
C GLU A 66 5.44 -0.05 -27.23
N LYS A 67 6.76 -0.08 -27.01
CA LYS A 67 7.71 0.12 -28.10
C LYS A 67 7.74 -1.16 -28.92
N LYS A 68 7.06 -1.05 -30.05
CA LYS A 68 7.18 -1.89 -31.24
C LYS A 68 8.62 -2.08 -31.69
#